data_AF-A0A4Y3R9S5-F1
#
_entry.id   AF-A0A4Y3R9S5-F1
#
_cell.length_a   1.000
_cell.length_b   1.000
_cell.length_c   1.000
_cell.angle_alpha   90.00
_cell.angle_beta   90.00
_cell.angle_gamma   90.00
#
_symmetry.space_group_name_H-M   'P 1'
#
loop_
_entity.id
_entity.type
_entity.pdbx_description
1 polymer ?
#
loop_
_entity_poly.entity_id
_entity_poly.type
_entity_poly.pdbx_seq_one_letter_code
_entity_poly.pdbx_strand_id
1 'polypeptide(L)'
;MDGSMSGDGAAEGPPVGYGWCVDCERYVGDAMAVAYAQGNSGPGKVLEACEAHARVYAALWFAPQWLKDDIAALDARAGRRP
;
A
#
# COMPACT_ATOMS: atom_id res chain seq x y z
N MET A 1 -2.64 -13.61 42.29
CA MET A 1 -3.56 -14.25 41.32
C MET A 1 -4.20 -13.19 40.41
N ASP A 2 -3.38 -12.25 39.90
CA ASP A 2 -2.92 -12.19 38.51
C ASP A 2 -3.94 -12.68 37.47
N GLY A 3 -4.51 -11.73 36.73
CA GLY A 3 -5.41 -11.99 35.62
C GLY A 3 -5.73 -10.74 34.81
N SER A 4 -4.69 -9.97 34.45
CA SER A 4 -4.80 -8.91 33.44
C SER A 4 -5.17 -9.54 32.09
N MET A 5 -6.44 -9.51 31.73
CA MET A 5 -6.85 -9.68 30.33
C MET A 5 -6.90 -8.31 29.70
N SER A 6 -5.76 -7.90 29.14
CA SER A 6 -5.64 -6.71 28.29
C SER A 6 -6.54 -6.89 27.07
N GLY A 7 -7.30 -5.84 26.80
CA GLY A 7 -8.33 -5.79 25.79
C GLY A 7 -7.84 -5.71 24.34
N ASP A 8 -8.87 -5.73 23.51
CA ASP A 8 -9.03 -4.90 22.31
C ASP A 8 -8.27 -5.30 21.03
N GLY A 9 -9.05 -5.88 20.11
CA GLY A 9 -9.07 -5.39 18.73
C GLY A 9 -8.02 -5.93 17.78
N ALA A 10 -7.94 -7.25 17.56
CA ALA A 10 -7.36 -7.76 16.32
C ALA A 10 -8.38 -7.53 15.19
N ALA A 11 -8.26 -6.38 14.54
CA ALA A 11 -9.14 -5.92 13.46
C ALA A 11 -9.28 -6.95 12.33
N GLU A 12 -10.53 -7.29 12.01
CA GLU A 12 -10.94 -7.88 10.74
C GLU A 12 -10.73 -6.86 9.61
N GLY A 13 -9.57 -6.90 8.96
CA GLY A 13 -9.25 -6.17 7.75
C GLY A 13 -8.00 -6.80 7.08
N PRO A 14 -7.85 -6.76 5.75
CA PRO A 14 -6.66 -7.30 5.10
C PRO A 14 -5.40 -6.63 5.70
N PRO A 15 -4.34 -7.41 5.99
CA PRO A 15 -3.18 -6.93 6.72
C PRO A 15 -2.58 -5.74 6.00
N VAL A 16 -2.57 -4.62 6.72
CA VAL A 16 -2.01 -3.35 6.29
C VAL A 16 -0.55 -3.55 5.89
N GLY A 17 -0.20 -3.01 4.74
CA GLY A 17 1.08 -3.19 4.06
C GLY A 17 2.33 -3.08 4.89
N TYR A 18 3.19 -4.08 4.78
CA TYR A 18 4.50 -4.11 5.45
C TYR A 18 5.56 -3.36 4.65
N GLY A 19 5.25 -2.23 4.01
CA GLY A 19 6.29 -1.44 3.33
C GLY A 19 7.12 -2.26 2.32
N TRP A 20 6.57 -3.33 1.73
CA TRP A 20 7.31 -4.23 0.83
C TRP A 20 7.05 -3.83 -0.61
N CYS A 21 8.11 -3.72 -1.42
CA CYS A 21 7.96 -3.43 -2.83
C CYS A 21 8.00 -4.73 -3.65
N VAL A 22 6.94 -4.98 -4.43
CA VAL A 22 6.83 -6.15 -5.30
C VAL A 22 7.92 -6.18 -6.37
N ASP A 23 8.28 -5.05 -6.97
CA ASP A 23 9.33 -5.00 -8.00
C ASP A 23 10.76 -5.06 -7.44
N CYS A 24 10.98 -4.50 -6.25
CA CYS A 24 12.30 -4.55 -5.62
C CYS A 24 12.56 -5.82 -4.82
N GLU A 25 11.52 -6.63 -4.58
CA GLU A 25 11.55 -7.81 -3.71
C GLU A 25 12.24 -7.56 -2.36
N ARG A 26 11.99 -6.38 -1.78
CA ARG A 26 12.56 -5.98 -0.49
C ARG A 26 11.64 -5.07 0.28
N TYR A 27 11.85 -5.04 1.59
CA TYR A 27 11.26 -4.05 2.48
C TYR A 27 11.87 -2.66 2.20
N VAL A 28 11.02 -1.68 1.98
CA VAL A 28 11.38 -0.28 1.72
C VAL A 28 10.84 0.67 2.79
N GLY A 29 9.98 0.20 3.71
CA GLY A 29 9.33 1.03 4.72
C GLY A 29 8.17 1.84 4.16
N ASP A 30 8.44 2.63 3.13
CA ASP A 30 7.47 3.49 2.46
C ASP A 30 6.96 2.83 1.16
N ALA A 31 6.16 1.77 1.31
CA ALA A 31 5.44 1.17 0.19
C ALA A 31 3.96 1.56 0.21
N MET A 32 3.40 1.69 -0.98
CA MET A 32 2.00 2.02 -1.19
C MET A 32 1.30 0.90 -1.95
N ALA A 33 0.02 0.69 -1.68
CA ALA A 33 -0.80 -0.16 -2.51
C ALA A 33 -0.86 0.41 -3.93
N VAL A 34 -0.58 -0.41 -4.94
CA VAL A 34 -0.60 -0.04 -6.36
C VAL A 34 -1.67 -0.79 -7.15
N ALA A 35 -2.11 -1.95 -6.66
CA ALA A 35 -3.20 -2.69 -7.27
C ALA A 35 -3.83 -3.66 -6.29
N TYR A 36 -5.11 -3.97 -6.52
CA TYR A 36 -5.76 -5.13 -5.93
C TYR A 36 -5.81 -6.22 -6.99
N ALA A 37 -4.92 -7.19 -6.90
CA ALA A 37 -4.95 -8.37 -7.75
C ALA A 37 -6.10 -9.28 -7.26
N GLN A 38 -7.30 -9.05 -7.77
CA GLN A 38 -8.42 -9.96 -7.56
C GLN A 38 -8.14 -11.24 -8.34
N GLY A 39 -7.62 -12.27 -7.67
CA GLY A 39 -7.46 -13.58 -8.28
C GLY A 39 -8.84 -14.15 -8.58
N ASN A 40 -9.07 -14.58 -9.81
CA ASN A 40 -10.36 -15.11 -10.29
C ASN A 40 -10.86 -16.39 -9.54
N SER A 41 -10.15 -16.82 -8.48
CA SER A 41 -10.51 -17.97 -7.63
C SER A 41 -9.84 -17.96 -6.24
N GLY A 42 -9.25 -16.84 -5.79
CA GLY A 42 -8.49 -16.79 -4.54
C GLY A 42 -8.57 -15.42 -3.85
N PRO A 43 -8.22 -15.33 -2.56
CA PRO A 43 -8.27 -14.08 -1.81
C PRO A 43 -7.41 -13.05 -2.54
N GLY A 44 -8.03 -11.94 -2.94
CA GLY A 44 -7.36 -10.89 -3.70
C GLY A 44 -6.11 -10.43 -2.94
N LYS A 45 -4.98 -10.32 -3.65
CA LYS A 45 -3.73 -9.83 -3.06
C LYS A 45 -3.62 -8.34 -3.30
N VAL A 46 -3.27 -7.60 -2.25
CA VAL A 46 -2.82 -6.21 -2.40
C VAL A 46 -1.39 -6.26 -2.92
N LEU A 47 -1.15 -5.60 -4.04
CA LEU A 47 0.20 -5.36 -4.54
C LEU A 47 0.67 -4.03 -4.00
N GLU A 48 1.86 -4.04 -3.42
CA GLU A 48 2.49 -2.86 -2.85
C GLU A 48 3.81 -2.59 -3.53
N ALA A 49 4.11 -1.32 -3.79
CA ALA A 49 5.35 -0.90 -4.43
C ALA A 49 5.91 0.34 -3.73
N CYS A 50 7.23 0.52 -3.80
CA CYS A 50 7.85 1.76 -3.35
C CYS A 50 7.34 2.94 -4.19
N GLU A 51 7.44 4.17 -3.69
CA GLU A 51 6.95 5.35 -4.39
C GLU A 51 7.46 5.47 -5.84
N ALA A 52 8.72 5.09 -6.10
CA ALA A 52 9.28 5.11 -7.44
C ALA A 52 8.54 4.17 -8.41
N HIS A 53 8.25 2.94 -7.98
CA HIS A 53 7.50 1.98 -8.78
C HIS A 53 6.00 2.27 -8.77
N ALA A 54 5.46 2.83 -7.69
CA ALA A 54 4.07 3.29 -7.63
C ALA A 54 3.77 4.37 -8.67
N ARG A 55 4.73 5.27 -8.98
CA ARG A 55 4.63 6.21 -10.11
C ARG A 55 4.54 5.51 -11.46
N VAL A 56 5.29 4.42 -11.65
CA VAL A 56 5.23 3.61 -12.88
C VAL A 56 3.85 2.95 -13.01
N TYR A 57 3.33 2.38 -11.93
CA TYR A 57 1.98 1.82 -11.90
C TYR A 57 0.92 2.88 -12.17
N ALA A 58 1.02 4.08 -11.58
CA ALA A 58 0.08 5.18 -11.80
C ALA A 58 0.05 5.67 -13.27
N ALA A 59 1.17 5.52 -13.99
CA ALA A 59 1.28 5.88 -15.40
C ALA A 59 0.62 4.86 -16.35
N LEU A 60 0.23 3.68 -15.87
CA LEU A 60 -0.44 2.68 -16.69
C LEU A 60 -1.87 3.13 -17.04
N TRP A 61 -2.31 2.80 -18.26
CA TRP A 61 -3.63 3.23 -18.75
C TRP A 61 -4.80 2.63 -17.93
N PHE A 62 -4.60 1.43 -17.37
CA PHE A 62 -5.57 0.74 -16.50
C PHE A 62 -5.37 1.04 -15.01
N ALA A 63 -4.46 1.96 -14.66
CA ALA A 63 -4.19 2.28 -13.27
C ALA A 63 -5.45 2.85 -12.59
N PRO A 64 -5.78 2.39 -11.37
CA PRO A 64 -6.91 2.93 -10.64
C PRO A 64 -6.78 4.43 -10.40
N GLN A 65 -7.90 5.17 -10.44
CA GLN A 65 -7.87 6.62 -10.26
C GLN A 65 -7.32 7.02 -8.88
N TRP A 66 -7.64 6.26 -7.83
CA TRP A 66 -7.15 6.51 -6.47
C TRP A 66 -5.62 6.48 -6.40
N LEU A 67 -4.95 5.60 -7.15
CA LEU A 67 -3.48 5.53 -7.17
C LEU A 67 -2.88 6.79 -7.81
N LYS A 68 -3.51 7.29 -8.88
CA LYS A 68 -3.07 8.52 -9.56
C LYS A 68 -3.21 9.72 -8.63
N ASP A 69 -4.32 9.79 -7.91
CA ASP A 69 -4.60 10.88 -6.97
C ASP A 69 -3.63 10.84 -5.78
N ASP A 70 -3.32 9.66 -5.25
CA ASP A 70 -2.35 9.48 -4.17
C ASP A 70 -0.93 9.88 -4.59
N ILE A 71 -0.49 9.49 -5.79
CA ILE A 71 0.80 9.93 -6.34
C ILE A 71 0.84 11.44 -6.56
N ALA A 72 -0.24 12.02 -7.10
CA ALA A 72 -0.32 13.47 -7.27
C ALA A 72 -0.26 14.21 -5.93
N ALA A 73 -0.89 13.67 -4.88
CA ALA A 73 -0.82 14.22 -3.53
C ALA A 73 0.59 14.12 -2.93
N LEU A 74 1.30 13.02 -3.17
CA LEU A 74 2.71 12.87 -2.76
C LEU A 74 3.62 13.87 -3.47
N ASP A 75 3.50 13.99 -4.79
CA ASP A 75 4.33 14.92 -5.57
C ASP A 75 4.04 16.39 -5.16
N ALA A 76 2.77 16.73 -4.85
CA ALA A 76 2.39 18.04 -4.33
C ALA A 76 2.93 18.33 -2.92
N ARG A 77 3.22 17.31 -2.11
CA ARG A 77 3.89 17.43 -0.81
C ARG A 77 5.41 17.55 -0.97
N ALA A 78 6.00 16.77 -1.87
CA ALA A 78 7.43 16.82 -2.17
C ALA A 78 7.86 18.17 -2.76
N GLY A 79 7.00 18.80 -3.58
CA GLY A 79 7.20 20.16 -4.10
C GLY A 79 6.98 21.28 -3.06
N ARG A 80 6.43 20.96 -1.89
CA ARG A 80 6.15 21.90 -0.81
C ARG A 80 7.26 21.84 0.25
N ARG A 81 8.49 22.17 -0.14
CA ARG A 81 9.54 22.54 0.82
C ARG A 81 9.27 23.99 1.29
N PRO A 82 9.34 24.29 2.60
CA PRO A 82 9.36 25.68 3.07
C PRO A 82 10.58 26.43 2.53
#